data_AF-A0A957ZA13-F1
#
_entry.id   AF-A0A957ZA13-F1
#
_cell.length_a   1.000
_cell.length_b   1.000
_cell.length_c   1.000
_cell.angle_alpha   90.00
_cell.angle_beta   90.00
_cell.angle_gamma   90.00
#
_symmetry.space_group_name_H-M   'P 1'
#
loop_
_entity.id
_entity.type
_entity.pdbx_description
1 polymer ?
#
loop_
_entity_poly.entity_id
_entity_poly.type
_entity_poly.pdbx_seq_one_letter_code
_entity_poly.pdbx_strand_id
1 'polypeptide(L)'
;MHHRLQVTPNGRFLQYADGAPFFYLGDTAWELFHRLDLDEATRYLTNRAAKGFTVIQAVVLGELAGLDTPNANGDRPLIDNDPTRPNEAYFRHVDAVTAKANELGLVMGMLPTWGSYWKSTGLNANPIFTPDSARVYGRFLGERYRESGLIWILGGDRNAIDAG
;
A
#
# COMPACT_ATOMS: atom_id res chain seq x y z
N MET A 1 -2.36 -11.80 17.67
CA MET A 1 -3.72 -11.27 17.85
C MET A 1 -3.91 -10.17 16.82
N HIS A 2 -4.96 -10.21 15.99
CA HIS A 2 -5.20 -9.19 14.97
C HIS A 2 -6.17 -8.15 15.53
N HIS A 3 -5.65 -6.97 15.87
CA HIS A 3 -6.46 -5.90 16.43
C HIS A 3 -7.03 -5.07 15.29
N ARG A 4 -8.30 -5.33 14.95
CA ARG A 4 -9.04 -4.54 13.96
C ARG A 4 -9.19 -3.09 14.45
N LEU A 5 -8.82 -2.13 13.60
CA LEU A 5 -9.03 -0.71 13.85
C LEU A 5 -10.48 -0.32 13.56
N GLN A 6 -10.99 0.63 14.34
CA GLN A 6 -12.29 1.26 14.14
C GLN A 6 -12.25 2.74 14.54
N VAL A 7 -13.19 3.51 14.00
CA VAL A 7 -13.41 4.90 14.43
C VAL A 7 -14.12 4.88 15.78
N THR A 8 -13.70 5.75 16.70
CA THR A 8 -14.36 5.90 18.00
C THR A 8 -15.83 6.34 17.83
N PRO A 9 -16.74 6.04 18.77
CA PRO A 9 -18.16 6.42 18.66
C PRO A 9 -18.41 7.93 18.49
N ASN A 10 -17.50 8.77 18.97
CA ASN A 10 -17.56 10.23 18.81
C ASN A 10 -17.05 10.73 17.44
N GLY A 11 -16.55 9.83 16.58
CA GLY A 11 -16.09 10.16 15.23
C GLY A 11 -14.77 10.92 15.15
N ARG A 12 -13.96 10.96 16.20
CA ARG A 12 -12.77 11.83 16.28
C ARG A 12 -11.42 11.13 16.33
N PHE A 13 -11.37 9.87 16.76
CA PHE A 13 -10.12 9.12 16.94
C PHE A 13 -10.21 7.71 16.37
N LEU A 14 -9.08 7.03 16.34
CA LEU A 14 -8.99 5.61 16.05
C LEU A 14 -8.78 4.83 17.34
N GLN A 15 -9.35 3.64 17.39
CA GLN A 15 -9.16 2.67 18.45
C GLN A 15 -9.13 1.26 17.88
N TYR A 16 -8.60 0.32 18.66
CA TYR A 16 -8.78 -1.09 18.42
C TYR A 16 -10.19 -1.54 18.83
N ALA A 17 -10.61 -2.69 18.33
CA ALA A 17 -11.91 -3.29 18.61
C ALA A 17 -12.15 -3.59 20.10
N ASP A 18 -11.08 -3.80 20.87
CA ASP A 18 -11.10 -4.01 22.32
C ASP A 18 -11.23 -2.70 23.15
N GLY A 19 -11.23 -1.54 22.49
CA GLY A 19 -11.31 -0.24 23.15
C GLY A 19 -9.98 0.48 23.35
N ALA A 20 -8.84 -0.18 23.14
CA ALA A 20 -7.55 0.46 23.31
C ALA A 20 -7.33 1.59 22.26
N PRO A 21 -6.82 2.77 22.66
CA PRO A 21 -6.61 3.88 21.73
C PRO A 21 -5.52 3.54 20.71
N PHE A 22 -5.72 3.97 19.45
CA PHE A 22 -4.71 3.88 18.41
C PHE A 22 -4.25 5.28 18.01
N PHE A 23 -3.00 5.61 18.35
CA PHE A 23 -2.35 6.84 17.90
C PHE A 23 -1.69 6.61 16.55
N TYR A 24 -2.13 7.34 15.52
CA TYR A 24 -1.55 7.27 14.19
C TYR A 24 -0.22 8.06 14.18
N LEU A 25 0.90 7.36 14.23
CA LEU A 25 2.24 7.91 14.04
C LEU A 25 2.85 7.25 12.81
N GLY A 26 2.76 7.95 11.68
CA GLY A 26 3.14 7.44 10.37
C GLY A 26 4.58 7.75 9.99
N ASP A 27 5.26 6.79 9.36
CA ASP A 27 6.45 7.04 8.53
C ASP A 27 6.12 6.77 7.05
N THR A 28 6.91 7.34 6.15
CA THR A 28 6.70 7.28 4.70
C THR A 28 7.81 6.48 4.02
N ALA A 29 7.45 5.34 3.43
CA ALA A 29 8.33 4.51 2.61
C ALA A 29 7.61 4.11 1.32
N TRP A 30 7.39 5.09 0.43
CA TRP A 30 6.60 4.89 -0.79
C TRP A 30 7.01 3.66 -1.60
N GLU A 31 8.31 3.53 -1.83
CA GLU A 31 8.89 2.48 -2.67
C GLU A 31 9.24 1.19 -1.89
N LEU A 32 8.69 0.99 -0.68
CA LEU A 32 9.01 -0.14 0.21
C LEU A 32 8.91 -1.50 -0.50
N PHE A 33 7.84 -1.74 -1.25
CA PHE A 33 7.61 -3.02 -1.95
C PHE A 33 8.40 -3.16 -3.27
N HIS A 34 8.95 -2.05 -3.76
CA HIS A 34 9.56 -2.00 -5.08
C HIS A 34 11.08 -2.01 -4.99
N ARG A 35 11.66 -1.25 -4.07
CA ARG A 35 13.11 -1.00 -4.02
C ARG A 35 13.85 -1.84 -2.99
N LEU A 36 13.16 -2.41 -2.01
CA LEU A 36 13.78 -3.21 -0.96
C LEU A 36 13.49 -4.68 -1.19
N ASP A 37 14.49 -5.53 -0.92
CA ASP A 37 14.22 -6.95 -0.68
C ASP A 37 13.62 -7.16 0.73
N LEU A 38 13.33 -8.41 1.09
CA LEU A 38 12.71 -8.71 2.38
C LEU A 38 13.64 -8.42 3.58
N ASP A 39 14.95 -8.60 3.44
CA ASP A 39 15.91 -8.38 4.52
C ASP A 39 16.07 -6.87 4.78
N GLU A 40 16.16 -6.08 3.71
CA GLU A 40 16.21 -4.62 3.77
C GLU A 40 14.90 -4.03 4.31
N ALA A 41 13.75 -4.53 3.84
CA ALA A 41 12.45 -4.15 4.37
C ALA A 41 12.33 -4.50 5.86
N THR A 42 12.78 -5.70 6.26
CA THR A 42 12.79 -6.12 7.66
C THR A 42 13.64 -5.20 8.52
N ARG A 43 14.84 -4.84 8.05
CA ARG A 43 15.74 -3.90 8.74
C ARG A 43 15.10 -2.52 8.90
N TYR A 44 14.47 -2.00 7.84
CA TYR A 44 13.73 -0.73 7.90
C TYR A 44 12.59 -0.82 8.92
N LEU A 45 11.68 -1.77 8.76
CA LEU A 45 10.48 -1.93 9.61
C LEU A 45 10.83 -2.12 11.08
N THR A 46 11.84 -2.95 11.39
CA THR A 46 12.31 -3.15 12.77
C THR A 46 12.79 -1.85 13.38
N ASN A 47 13.51 -1.03 12.61
CA ASN A 47 13.97 0.27 13.07
C ASN A 47 12.79 1.23 13.34
N ARG A 48 11.74 1.20 12.51
CA ARG A 48 10.55 2.04 12.70
C ARG A 48 9.75 1.62 13.94
N ALA A 49 9.55 0.33 14.13
CA ALA A 49 8.90 -0.22 15.31
C ALA A 49 9.66 0.17 16.59
N ALA A 50 11.00 0.04 16.60
CA ALA A 50 11.83 0.44 17.73
C ALA A 50 11.76 1.95 18.07
N LYS A 51 11.37 2.78 17.10
CA LYS A 51 11.17 4.23 17.28
C LYS A 51 9.73 4.61 17.63
N GLY A 52 8.83 3.62 17.75
CA GLY A 52 7.44 3.82 18.16
C GLY A 52 6.48 4.27 17.06
N PHE A 53 6.89 4.22 15.78
CA PHE A 53 5.94 4.39 14.68
C PHE A 53 4.86 3.31 14.76
N THR A 54 3.62 3.67 14.38
CA THR A 54 2.48 2.75 14.38
C THR A 54 1.97 2.45 12.97
N VAL A 55 2.29 3.31 12.00
CA VAL A 55 1.89 3.15 10.60
C VAL A 55 3.06 3.35 9.64
N ILE A 56 3.17 2.49 8.63
CA ILE A 56 4.11 2.66 7.51
C ILE A 56 3.32 2.87 6.23
N GLN A 57 3.49 4.03 5.60
CA GLN A 57 2.84 4.35 4.34
C GLN A 57 3.70 3.86 3.16
N ALA A 58 3.11 3.05 2.29
CA ALA A 58 3.77 2.47 1.12
C ALA A 58 2.79 2.28 -0.03
N VAL A 59 3.29 2.30 -1.27
CA VAL A 59 2.46 2.14 -2.48
C VAL A 59 2.78 0.83 -3.20
N VAL A 60 1.72 0.10 -3.59
CA VAL A 60 1.86 -1.20 -4.27
C VAL A 60 2.33 -1.02 -5.72
N LEU A 61 1.70 -0.14 -6.49
CA LEU A 61 2.19 0.29 -7.82
C LEU A 61 2.92 1.63 -7.68
N GLY A 62 4.24 1.55 -7.50
CA GLY A 62 5.12 2.68 -7.15
C GLY A 62 5.29 3.73 -8.25
N GLU A 63 5.64 4.95 -7.86
CA GLU A 63 5.77 6.09 -8.79
C GLU A 63 7.00 5.95 -9.70
N LEU A 64 8.12 5.54 -9.11
CA LEU A 64 9.45 5.67 -9.73
C LEU A 64 9.76 4.48 -10.63
N ALA A 65 9.15 4.49 -11.82
CA ALA A 65 9.18 3.41 -12.80
C ALA A 65 8.60 2.08 -12.27
N GLY A 66 7.63 2.17 -11.34
CA GLY A 66 7.10 1.03 -10.60
C GLY A 66 6.44 -0.06 -11.43
N LEU A 67 6.00 0.26 -12.66
CA LEU A 67 5.45 -0.72 -13.60
C LEU A 67 6.49 -1.32 -14.54
N ASP A 68 7.52 -0.56 -14.90
CA ASP A 68 8.42 -0.88 -16.03
C ASP A 68 9.77 -1.42 -15.58
N THR A 69 10.19 -1.11 -14.35
CA THR A 69 11.37 -1.71 -13.72
C THR A 69 10.92 -2.84 -12.80
N PRO A 70 11.65 -3.96 -12.72
CA PRO A 70 11.37 -4.98 -11.72
C PRO A 70 11.71 -4.50 -10.30
N ASN A 71 11.08 -5.10 -9.30
CA ASN A 71 11.46 -4.91 -7.90
C ASN A 71 12.85 -5.52 -7.60
N ALA A 72 13.30 -5.41 -6.35
CA ALA A 72 14.56 -6.00 -5.89
C ALA A 72 14.71 -7.50 -6.17
N ASN A 73 13.61 -8.23 -6.36
CA ASN A 73 13.61 -9.68 -6.65
C ASN A 73 13.54 -10.00 -8.15
N GLY A 74 13.46 -8.99 -9.03
CA GLY A 74 13.34 -9.19 -10.48
C GLY A 74 11.91 -9.30 -11.00
N ASP A 75 10.90 -8.98 -10.19
CA ASP A 75 9.49 -9.09 -10.55
C ASP A 75 8.84 -7.73 -10.85
N ARG A 76 8.08 -7.63 -11.94
CA ARG A 76 7.18 -6.50 -12.21
C ARG A 76 5.82 -6.73 -11.54
N PRO A 77 5.07 -5.68 -11.15
CA PRO A 77 3.82 -5.85 -10.41
C PRO A 77 2.66 -6.40 -11.24
N LEU A 78 2.65 -6.13 -12.53
CA LEU A 78 1.58 -6.50 -13.45
C LEU A 78 2.16 -7.21 -14.67
N ILE A 79 1.40 -8.16 -15.24
CA ILE A 79 1.72 -8.75 -16.53
C ILE A 79 1.21 -7.81 -17.62
N ASP A 80 2.07 -7.45 -18.57
CA ASP A 80 1.77 -6.54 -19.69
C ASP A 80 1.22 -5.16 -19.26
N ASN A 81 1.56 -4.69 -18.04
CA ASN A 81 1.02 -3.46 -17.44
C ASN A 81 -0.52 -3.43 -17.32
N ASP A 82 -1.17 -4.59 -17.35
CA ASP A 82 -2.62 -4.73 -17.21
C ASP A 82 -3.01 -4.88 -15.73
N PRO A 83 -3.78 -3.93 -15.14
CA PRO A 83 -4.19 -4.00 -13.74
C PRO A 83 -5.08 -5.20 -13.39
N THR A 84 -5.67 -5.85 -14.40
CA THR A 84 -6.46 -7.06 -14.21
C THR A 84 -5.61 -8.33 -14.13
N ARG A 85 -4.29 -8.21 -14.37
CA ARG A 85 -3.33 -9.32 -14.42
C ARG A 85 -2.17 -9.09 -13.44
N PRO A 86 -2.41 -9.08 -12.12
CA PRO A 86 -1.35 -8.97 -11.12
C PRO A 86 -0.36 -10.13 -11.23
N ASN A 87 0.94 -9.83 -11.08
CA ASN A 87 2.00 -10.83 -11.07
C ASN A 87 2.15 -11.44 -9.67
N GLU A 88 1.81 -12.72 -9.53
CA GLU A 88 1.86 -13.44 -8.26
C GLU A 88 3.23 -13.37 -7.56
N ALA A 89 4.34 -13.38 -8.30
CA ALA A 89 5.68 -13.33 -7.69
C ALA A 89 5.93 -11.99 -6.98
N TYR A 90 5.55 -10.87 -7.61
CA TYR A 90 5.59 -9.55 -6.98
C TYR A 90 4.69 -9.48 -5.75
N PHE A 91 3.46 -9.98 -5.86
CA PHE A 91 2.49 -9.91 -4.76
C PHE A 91 2.86 -10.80 -3.57
N ARG A 92 3.58 -11.91 -3.78
CA ARG A 92 4.19 -12.67 -2.67
C ARG A 92 5.22 -11.87 -1.88
N HIS A 93 5.96 -10.99 -2.54
CA HIS A 93 6.86 -10.07 -1.85
C HIS A 93 6.08 -9.02 -1.04
N VAL A 94 5.01 -8.45 -1.61
CA VAL A 94 4.11 -7.53 -0.88
C VAL A 94 3.50 -8.22 0.34
N ASP A 95 3.07 -9.48 0.23
CA ASP A 95 2.56 -10.29 1.34
C ASP A 95 3.60 -10.42 2.46
N ALA A 96 4.83 -10.80 2.11
CA ALA A 96 5.90 -11.04 3.07
C ALA A 96 6.27 -9.76 3.85
N VAL A 97 6.38 -8.62 3.14
CA VAL A 97 6.65 -7.33 3.76
C VAL A 97 5.49 -6.88 4.66
N THR A 98 4.25 -7.04 4.20
CA THR A 98 3.04 -6.71 4.98
C THR A 98 2.94 -7.56 6.24
N ALA A 99 3.13 -8.87 6.12
CA ALA A 99 3.15 -9.79 7.24
C ALA A 99 4.26 -9.41 8.24
N LYS A 100 5.45 -9.04 7.76
CA LYS A 100 6.55 -8.62 8.62
C LYS A 100 6.23 -7.33 9.38
N ALA A 101 5.63 -6.35 8.72
CA ALA A 101 5.20 -5.12 9.38
C ALA A 101 4.19 -5.43 10.49
N ASN A 102 3.18 -6.27 10.22
CA ASN A 102 2.17 -6.66 11.19
C ASN A 102 2.75 -7.47 12.36
N GLU A 103 3.72 -8.35 12.13
CA GLU A 103 4.46 -9.08 13.18
C GLU A 103 5.15 -8.10 14.16
N LEU A 104 5.68 -6.99 13.64
CA LEU A 104 6.34 -5.94 14.41
C LEU A 104 5.35 -4.95 15.06
N GLY A 105 4.05 -5.19 14.95
CA GLY A 105 3.01 -4.31 15.50
C GLY A 105 2.75 -3.05 14.66
N LEU A 106 3.25 -2.99 13.43
CA LEU A 106 3.02 -1.89 12.50
C LEU A 106 1.79 -2.16 11.64
N VAL A 107 0.98 -1.14 11.43
CA VAL A 107 -0.13 -1.14 10.46
C VAL A 107 0.37 -0.61 9.12
N MET A 108 0.01 -1.26 8.02
CA MET A 108 0.36 -0.75 6.69
C MET A 108 -0.64 0.32 6.25
N GLY A 109 -0.16 1.54 6.00
CA GLY A 109 -0.90 2.55 5.23
C GLY A 109 -0.71 2.27 3.73
N MET A 110 -1.54 1.39 3.18
CA MET A 110 -1.31 0.82 1.86
C MET A 110 -2.06 1.60 0.78
N LEU A 111 -1.30 2.18 -0.16
CA LEU A 111 -1.86 2.77 -1.38
C LEU A 111 -1.92 1.68 -2.46
N PRO A 112 -3.09 1.41 -3.06
CA PRO A 112 -3.21 0.45 -4.17
C PRO A 112 -2.32 0.78 -5.37
N THR A 113 -2.17 2.07 -5.66
CA THR A 113 -1.46 2.58 -6.83
C THR A 113 -1.11 4.06 -6.63
N TRP A 114 -0.04 4.53 -7.26
CA TRP A 114 0.23 5.96 -7.34
C TRP A 114 -0.76 6.67 -8.28
N GLY A 115 -0.89 7.99 -8.08
CA GLY A 115 -1.82 8.87 -8.79
C GLY A 115 -1.72 8.85 -10.29
N SER A 116 -0.48 8.91 -10.79
CA SER A 116 -0.17 9.01 -12.22
C SER A 116 -0.76 7.87 -13.06
N TYR A 117 -1.01 6.70 -12.46
CA TYR A 117 -1.56 5.53 -13.13
C TYR A 117 -3.07 5.56 -13.32
N TRP A 118 -3.81 6.40 -12.59
CA TRP A 118 -5.25 6.59 -12.79
C TRP A 118 -5.62 8.02 -13.21
N LYS A 119 -4.74 8.99 -12.96
CA LYS A 119 -4.88 10.38 -13.38
C LYS A 119 -3.52 11.03 -13.58
N SER A 120 -3.13 11.20 -14.83
CA SER A 120 -1.96 11.99 -15.21
C SER A 120 -2.34 12.98 -16.30
N THR A 121 -1.84 14.21 -16.20
CA THR A 121 -2.05 15.29 -17.16
C THR A 121 -0.72 15.64 -17.81
N GLY A 122 -0.67 15.79 -19.13
CA GLY A 122 0.52 16.19 -19.88
C GLY A 122 1.11 15.09 -20.78
N LEU A 123 2.22 15.40 -21.45
CA LEU A 123 2.79 14.62 -22.57
C LEU A 123 3.30 13.21 -22.20
N ASN A 124 3.47 12.91 -20.91
CA ASN A 124 3.94 11.61 -20.40
C ASN A 124 2.86 10.89 -19.58
N ALA A 125 1.58 11.23 -19.75
CA ALA A 125 0.49 10.56 -19.07
C ALA A 125 0.35 9.12 -19.56
N ASN A 126 0.55 8.15 -18.65
CA ASN A 126 0.33 6.74 -18.91
C ASN A 126 -0.67 6.15 -17.89
N PRO A 127 -1.94 6.61 -17.89
CA PRO A 127 -2.95 6.02 -17.06
C PRO A 127 -3.26 4.61 -17.57
N ILE A 128 -3.14 3.61 -16.69
CA ILE A 128 -3.44 2.20 -17.00
C ILE A 128 -4.83 1.78 -16.48
N PHE A 129 -5.44 2.61 -15.62
CA PHE A 129 -6.71 2.30 -14.98
C PHE A 129 -7.92 2.89 -15.73
N THR A 130 -8.94 2.05 -15.84
CA THR A 130 -10.34 2.38 -16.13
C THR A 130 -11.19 2.04 -14.89
N PRO A 131 -12.45 2.50 -14.77
CA PRO A 131 -13.31 2.12 -13.66
C PRO A 131 -13.48 0.59 -13.50
N ASP A 132 -13.53 -0.14 -14.61
CA ASP A 132 -13.69 -1.60 -14.59
C ASP A 132 -12.41 -2.32 -14.17
N SER A 133 -11.25 -1.94 -14.70
CA SER A 133 -9.97 -2.52 -14.27
C SER A 133 -9.64 -2.15 -12.82
N ALA A 134 -9.98 -0.93 -12.38
CA ALA A 134 -9.85 -0.52 -10.98
C ALA A 134 -10.73 -1.37 -10.05
N ARG A 135 -11.95 -1.73 -10.48
CA ARG A 135 -12.82 -2.65 -9.72
C ARG A 135 -12.22 -4.04 -9.59
N VAL A 136 -11.67 -4.59 -10.68
CA VAL A 136 -11.01 -5.90 -10.68
C VAL A 136 -9.78 -5.90 -9.77
N TYR A 137 -8.90 -4.93 -9.94
CA TYR A 137 -7.69 -4.79 -9.12
C TYR A 137 -8.01 -4.55 -7.64
N GLY A 138 -8.97 -3.65 -7.35
CA GLY A 138 -9.42 -3.39 -5.98
C GLY A 138 -10.03 -4.62 -5.31
N ARG A 139 -10.78 -5.45 -6.05
CA ARG A 139 -11.27 -6.74 -5.54
C ARG A 139 -10.12 -7.69 -5.22
N PHE A 140 -9.16 -7.83 -6.13
CA PHE A 140 -7.99 -8.67 -5.91
C PHE A 140 -7.22 -8.28 -4.63
N LEU A 141 -6.92 -6.99 -4.45
CA LEU A 141 -6.26 -6.50 -3.24
C LEU A 141 -7.11 -6.71 -1.98
N GLY A 142 -8.40 -6.37 -2.06
CA GLY A 142 -9.33 -6.50 -0.94
C GLY A 142 -9.49 -7.96 -0.49
N GLU A 143 -9.52 -8.92 -1.42
CA GLU A 143 -9.58 -10.35 -1.12
C GLU A 143 -8.25 -10.88 -0.57
N ARG A 144 -7.11 -10.43 -1.11
CA ARG A 144 -5.78 -10.89 -0.68
C ARG A 144 -5.39 -10.39 0.71
N TYR A 145 -5.69 -9.14 1.04
CA TYR A 145 -5.25 -8.49 2.29
C TYR A 145 -6.37 -8.27 3.32
N ARG A 146 -7.51 -8.96 3.17
CA ARG A 146 -8.69 -8.83 4.05
C ARG A 146 -8.39 -9.00 5.55
N GLU A 147 -7.46 -9.89 5.90
CA GLU A 147 -7.09 -10.19 7.29
C GLU A 147 -5.81 -9.45 7.73
N SER A 148 -5.20 -8.66 6.85
CA SER A 148 -3.97 -7.93 7.15
C SER A 148 -4.24 -6.69 8.01
N GLY A 149 -3.28 -6.35 8.87
CA GLY A 149 -3.28 -5.10 9.64
C GLY A 149 -2.92 -3.92 8.72
N LEU A 150 -3.91 -3.39 8.01
CA LEU A 150 -3.71 -2.26 7.10
C LEU A 150 -4.83 -1.22 7.16
N ILE A 151 -4.52 -0.04 6.64
CA ILE A 151 -5.43 1.06 6.33
C ILE A 151 -5.26 1.33 4.83
N TRP A 152 -6.34 1.23 4.06
CA TRP A 152 -6.34 1.63 2.66
C TRP A 152 -6.24 3.15 2.53
N ILE A 153 -5.29 3.63 1.74
CA ILE A 153 -5.14 5.03 1.38
C ILE A 153 -5.42 5.15 -0.12
N LEU A 154 -6.56 5.74 -0.48
CA LEU A 154 -6.94 5.94 -1.88
C LEU A 154 -6.32 7.23 -2.43
N GLY A 155 -6.08 7.27 -3.75
CA GLY A 155 -5.53 8.44 -4.43
C GLY A 155 -4.03 8.35 -4.66
N GLY A 156 -3.27 9.30 -4.10
CA GLY A 156 -1.83 9.47 -4.30
C GLY A 156 -1.52 10.69 -5.17
N ASP A 157 -1.18 11.82 -4.56
CA ASP A 157 -0.72 13.06 -5.22
C ASP A 157 -1.59 13.57 -6.40
N ARG A 158 -2.89 13.23 -6.46
CA ARG A 158 -3.81 13.66 -7.52
C ARG A 158 -5.17 14.03 -6.96
N ASN A 159 -5.75 15.10 -7.49
CA ASN A 159 -7.10 15.52 -7.13
C ASN A 159 -8.13 14.54 -7.69
N ALA A 160 -9.08 14.09 -6.87
CA ALA A 160 -10.18 13.23 -7.31
C ALA A 160 -11.11 13.94 -8.31
N ILE A 161 -11.23 15.26 -8.19
CA ILE A 161 -12.00 16.13 -9.08
C ILE A 161 -11.05 16.97 -9.94
N ASP A 162 -11.44 17.27 -11.16
CA ASP A 162 -10.76 18.32 -11.93
C ASP A 162 -11.11 19.68 -11.32
N ALA A 163 -10.12 20.57 -11.23
CA ALA A 163 -10.42 21.96 -10.93
C ALA A 163 -11.16 22.51 -12.15
N GLY A 164 -12.45 22.81 -11.98
CA GLY A 164 -13.26 23.51 -12.98
C GLY A 164 -12.79 24.93 -13.22
#